data_AF-A0A9D2PZA7-F1
#
_entry.id   AF-A0A9D2PZA7-F1
#
_cell.length_a   1.000
_cell.length_b   1.000
_cell.length_c   1.000
_cell.angle_alpha   90.00
_cell.angle_beta   90.00
_cell.angle_gamma   90.00
#
_symmetry.space_group_name_H-M   'P 1'
#
loop_
_entity.id
_entity.type
_entity.pdbx_description
1 polymer ?
#
loop_
_entity_poly.entity_id
_entity_poly.type
_entity_poly.pdbx_seq_one_letter_code
_entity_poly.pdbx_strand_id
1 'polypeptide(L)'
;MRTRARTTTARRLRRGMALAACTALLGLPACGTDDGSGADPEASSAEESSAEASDGGASSSDDEDATDEDPGPTAERTSIILVTELGIDDGSGEGAPTLTADDLAGLLAEPLGGEAECTDELVLELGQSAQCTGPASLEGDDEDQDWAATAVAVPSEDAALGEGYRVAVLFSAGTALPEGASDLAREGVTLTGVGVGSMFGVEPLSAEELADATLQTLTSENAYVPVAEEADWSEVTCEDGLDFTDFRTVGCTAATADGATWQLHVAPGTYADNDPGVLVGIEGTVGG
;
A
#
# COMPACT_ATOMS: atom_id res chain seq x y z
N MET A 1 28.90 -24.52 -40.55
CA MET A 1 29.94 -23.45 -40.51
C MET A 1 29.67 -22.42 -41.60
N ARG A 2 29.10 -21.27 -41.21
CA ARG A 2 29.32 -19.94 -41.81
C ARG A 2 28.66 -18.91 -40.91
N THR A 3 29.52 -18.22 -40.17
CA THR A 3 29.25 -17.12 -39.23
C THR A 3 28.92 -15.83 -40.00
N ARG A 4 28.02 -14.99 -39.46
CA ARG A 4 27.94 -13.51 -39.50
C ARG A 4 26.46 -13.09 -39.39
N ALA A 5 26.07 -12.02 -38.71
CA ALA A 5 26.65 -11.16 -37.69
C ALA A 5 25.46 -10.38 -37.12
N ARG A 6 25.34 -10.29 -35.79
CA ARG A 6 24.35 -9.43 -35.12
C ARG A 6 24.63 -7.98 -35.47
N THR A 7 23.59 -7.20 -35.75
CA THR A 7 23.67 -5.74 -35.75
C THR A 7 22.51 -5.22 -34.91
N THR A 8 22.80 -5.07 -33.61
CA THR A 8 21.94 -4.46 -32.61
C THR A 8 22.07 -2.95 -32.77
N THR A 9 20.98 -2.26 -33.13
CA THR A 9 20.97 -0.80 -33.20
C THR A 9 20.33 -0.28 -31.92
N ALA A 10 21.15 0.17 -30.98
CA ALA A 10 20.72 0.86 -29.78
C ALA A 10 20.03 2.18 -30.15
N ARG A 11 18.82 2.41 -29.61
CA ARG A 11 18.20 3.74 -29.60
C ARG A 11 17.91 4.17 -28.17
N ARG A 12 18.91 4.82 -27.57
CA ARG A 12 18.71 5.73 -26.44
C ARG A 12 17.84 6.90 -26.93
N LEU A 13 16.65 7.05 -26.38
CA LEU A 13 15.92 8.31 -26.44
C LEU A 13 15.83 8.87 -25.01
N ARG A 14 16.39 10.07 -24.89
CA ARG A 14 16.65 10.79 -23.65
C ARG A 14 15.36 11.44 -23.17
N ARG A 15 15.11 11.35 -21.87
CA ARG A 15 14.22 12.23 -21.10
C ARG A 15 14.53 13.70 -21.43
N GLY A 16 13.50 14.45 -21.79
CA GLY A 16 13.52 15.91 -21.88
C GLY A 16 12.49 16.48 -20.92
N MET A 17 12.96 17.02 -19.80
CA MET A 17 12.16 17.84 -18.88
C MET A 17 11.56 19.04 -19.63
N ALA A 18 10.28 19.31 -19.40
CA ALA A 18 9.69 20.62 -19.60
C ALA A 18 8.76 20.92 -18.41
N LEU A 19 9.32 21.61 -17.42
CA LEU A 19 8.62 22.20 -16.28
C LEU A 19 8.67 23.73 -16.43
N ALA A 20 7.63 24.40 -15.94
CA ALA A 20 7.37 25.84 -15.85
C ALA A 20 6.53 26.43 -17.01
N ALA A 21 5.49 27.25 -16.81
CA ALA A 21 4.88 27.81 -15.60
C ALA A 21 3.48 28.35 -15.97
N CYS A 22 2.48 28.09 -15.13
CA CYS A 22 1.19 28.80 -15.18
C CYS A 22 0.84 29.30 -13.77
N THR A 23 1.41 30.43 -13.38
CA THR A 23 0.91 31.24 -12.26
C THR A 23 -0.30 32.03 -12.74
N ALA A 24 -1.49 31.51 -12.45
CA ALA A 24 -2.73 32.25 -12.59
C ALA A 24 -2.80 33.39 -11.55
N LEU A 25 -3.28 34.53 -12.03
CA LEU A 25 -3.39 35.81 -11.31
C LEU A 25 -4.40 35.73 -10.15
N LEU A 26 -3.95 36.10 -8.95
CA LEU A 26 -4.82 36.51 -7.84
C LEU A 26 -5.42 37.89 -8.14
N GLY A 27 -6.70 37.94 -8.46
CA GLY A 27 -7.50 39.16 -8.54
C GLY A 27 -8.52 39.21 -7.40
N LEU A 28 -8.12 39.71 -6.23
CA LEU A 28 -9.02 40.07 -5.14
C LEU A 28 -9.32 41.58 -5.22
N PRO A 29 -10.57 42.01 -5.53
CA PRO A 29 -10.98 43.38 -5.31
C PRO A 29 -11.26 43.64 -3.82
N ALA A 30 -10.78 44.79 -3.39
CA ALA A 30 -10.85 45.32 -2.04
C ALA A 30 -12.22 45.93 -1.68
N CYS A 31 -12.42 46.04 -0.36
CA CYS A 31 -13.06 47.15 0.36
C CYS A 31 -14.61 47.28 0.33
N GLY A 32 -15.19 47.29 1.53
CA GLY A 32 -16.59 47.65 1.79
C GLY A 32 -16.94 47.62 3.27
N THR A 33 -16.55 48.66 3.99
CA THR A 33 -16.93 49.08 5.36
C THR A 33 -18.46 49.26 5.52
N ASP A 34 -19.05 48.89 6.68
CA ASP A 34 -19.61 49.83 7.70
C ASP A 34 -20.51 49.12 8.76
N ASP A 35 -20.26 49.47 10.02
CA ASP A 35 -21.08 49.54 11.24
C ASP A 35 -22.15 48.52 11.66
N GLY A 36 -22.04 48.11 12.94
CA GLY A 36 -23.12 48.40 13.88
C GLY A 36 -23.42 47.36 14.97
N SER A 37 -23.20 47.79 16.23
CA SER A 37 -23.76 47.25 17.50
C SER A 37 -23.05 46.01 18.09
N GLY A 38 -22.46 46.02 19.29
CA GLY A 38 -22.64 46.85 20.46
C GLY A 38 -23.10 45.97 21.63
N ALA A 39 -22.19 45.57 22.52
CA ALA A 39 -22.41 45.33 23.96
C ALA A 39 -21.17 44.67 24.60
N ASP A 40 -20.35 45.48 25.27
CA ASP A 40 -19.63 45.10 26.49
C ASP A 40 -20.49 45.57 27.67
N PRO A 41 -20.49 44.87 28.82
CA PRO A 41 -19.51 45.27 29.83
C PRO A 41 -18.92 44.14 30.69
N GLU A 42 -17.60 44.24 30.86
CA GLU A 42 -16.86 44.35 32.14
C GLU A 42 -17.00 43.25 33.22
N ALA A 43 -15.88 42.54 33.39
CA ALA A 43 -15.07 42.43 34.61
C ALA A 43 -15.69 41.91 35.92
N SER A 44 -15.09 40.83 36.47
CA SER A 44 -14.13 40.93 37.61
C SER A 44 -13.91 39.60 38.35
N SER A 45 -12.66 39.44 38.80
CA SER A 45 -12.15 38.70 39.97
C SER A 45 -12.16 37.16 39.92
N ALA A 46 -11.00 36.50 39.83
CA ALA A 46 -9.99 36.29 40.87
C ALA A 46 -10.47 35.34 41.98
N GLU A 47 -9.74 34.25 42.22
CA GLU A 47 -9.12 33.90 43.50
C GLU A 47 -8.37 32.55 43.38
N GLU A 48 -7.13 32.60 43.86
CA GLU A 48 -6.23 31.49 44.13
C GLU A 48 -6.77 30.63 45.29
N SER A 49 -6.40 29.35 45.34
CA SER A 49 -6.43 28.59 46.58
C SER A 49 -5.30 27.57 46.62
N SER A 50 -4.23 27.98 47.29
CA SER A 50 -3.20 27.13 47.87
C SER A 50 -3.76 26.37 49.08
N ALA A 51 -3.38 25.10 49.22
CA ALA A 51 -3.26 24.46 50.53
C ALA A 51 -2.18 23.36 50.46
N GLU A 52 -1.15 23.55 51.28
CA GLU A 52 -0.02 22.65 51.48
C GLU A 52 -0.28 21.60 52.58
N ALA A 53 0.51 20.52 52.47
CA ALA A 53 1.08 19.67 53.52
C ALA A 53 0.22 18.59 54.23
N SER A 54 0.62 17.33 54.03
CA SER A 54 0.90 16.43 55.16
C SER A 54 1.96 15.38 54.83
N ASP A 55 2.96 15.38 55.70
CA ASP A 55 4.13 14.51 55.78
C ASP A 55 3.72 13.14 56.37
N GLY A 56 4.34 12.06 55.89
CA GLY A 56 4.01 10.70 56.29
C GLY A 56 4.95 9.68 55.69
N GLY A 57 6.22 9.74 56.10
CA GLY A 57 7.21 8.73 55.73
C GLY A 57 6.87 7.32 56.23
N ALA A 58 7.15 6.33 55.41
CA ALA A 58 7.59 5.01 55.83
C ALA A 58 8.32 4.34 54.66
N SER A 59 9.61 4.06 54.85
CA SER A 59 10.39 3.15 54.01
C SER A 59 9.76 1.75 54.04
N SER A 60 9.61 1.14 52.87
CA SER A 60 9.69 -0.31 52.70
C SER A 60 10.28 -0.54 51.31
N SER A 61 11.53 -0.98 51.34
CA SER A 61 12.23 -1.56 50.20
C SER A 61 11.62 -2.94 49.99
N ASP A 62 10.92 -3.13 48.88
CA ASP A 62 10.69 -4.45 48.31
C ASP A 62 11.20 -4.39 46.87
N ASP A 63 12.32 -5.10 46.68
CA ASP A 63 12.89 -5.45 45.40
C ASP A 63 11.86 -6.26 44.60
N GLU A 64 11.02 -5.58 43.83
CA GLU A 64 10.34 -6.22 42.71
C GLU A 64 11.34 -6.24 41.56
N ASP A 65 11.91 -7.42 41.39
CA ASP A 65 12.65 -7.91 40.23
C ASP A 65 11.88 -7.50 38.97
N ALA A 66 12.22 -6.32 38.45
CA ALA A 66 11.86 -5.92 37.09
C ALA A 66 12.62 -6.88 36.20
N THR A 67 11.98 -8.02 35.91
CA THR A 67 12.30 -8.79 34.73
C THR A 67 12.23 -7.79 33.58
N ASP A 68 13.40 -7.43 33.05
CA ASP A 68 13.55 -6.98 31.67
C ASP A 68 12.85 -8.05 30.83
N GLU A 69 11.54 -7.85 30.61
CA GLU A 69 10.88 -8.38 29.44
C GLU A 69 11.56 -7.66 28.29
N ASP A 70 12.64 -8.28 27.81
CA ASP A 70 13.12 -8.13 26.45
C ASP A 70 11.85 -8.04 25.60
N PRO A 71 11.54 -6.88 24.98
CA PRO A 71 10.44 -6.85 24.05
C PRO A 71 10.81 -7.90 23.01
N GLY A 72 10.10 -9.03 23.03
CA GLY A 72 10.28 -10.08 22.04
C GLY A 72 10.30 -9.45 20.65
N PRO A 73 10.94 -10.09 19.66
CA PRO A 73 11.25 -9.46 18.38
C PRO A 73 10.04 -8.66 17.93
N THR A 74 10.18 -7.33 17.87
CA THR A 74 9.10 -6.47 17.37
C THR A 74 8.75 -7.06 16.03
N ALA A 75 7.60 -7.72 15.92
CA ALA A 75 7.28 -8.54 14.76
C ALA A 75 7.43 -7.64 13.53
N GLU A 76 8.47 -7.92 12.75
CA GLU A 76 8.82 -7.09 11.62
C GLU A 76 7.68 -7.22 10.61
N ARG A 77 7.13 -6.08 10.20
CA ARG A 77 6.00 -6.05 9.29
C ARG A 77 6.40 -6.71 7.99
N THR A 78 5.53 -7.54 7.43
CA THR A 78 5.77 -8.08 6.10
C THR A 78 5.70 -6.96 5.08
N SER A 79 6.87 -6.62 4.52
CA SER A 79 6.99 -5.64 3.45
C SER A 79 6.51 -6.22 2.12
N ILE A 80 5.94 -5.37 1.27
CA ILE A 80 5.45 -5.75 -0.06
C ILE A 80 5.88 -4.78 -1.15
N ILE A 81 5.84 -5.23 -2.41
CA ILE A 81 5.95 -4.38 -3.60
C ILE A 81 4.98 -4.91 -4.65
N LEU A 82 4.14 -4.04 -5.20
CA LEU A 82 3.23 -4.39 -6.29
C LEU A 82 3.77 -3.84 -7.62
N VAL A 83 4.29 -4.73 -8.46
CA VAL A 83 4.82 -4.37 -9.78
C VAL A 83 3.79 -4.69 -10.86
N THR A 84 3.29 -3.65 -11.52
CA THR A 84 2.24 -3.79 -12.54
C THR A 84 2.77 -3.66 -13.97
N GLU A 85 3.90 -2.98 -14.19
CA GLU A 85 4.52 -2.85 -15.51
C GLU A 85 5.61 -3.91 -15.69
N LEU A 86 5.26 -5.08 -16.22
CA LEU A 86 6.18 -6.23 -16.33
C LEU A 86 7.17 -6.14 -17.51
N GLY A 87 7.00 -5.17 -18.42
CA GLY A 87 7.91 -4.96 -19.56
C GLY A 87 7.94 -6.09 -20.60
N ILE A 88 7.01 -7.04 -20.52
CA ILE A 88 6.82 -8.11 -21.49
C ILE A 88 5.70 -7.77 -22.47
N ASP A 89 5.93 -7.99 -23.76
CA ASP A 89 4.84 -8.04 -24.73
C ASP A 89 4.08 -9.35 -24.51
N ASP A 90 2.73 -9.33 -24.52
CA ASP A 90 1.82 -10.51 -24.46
C ASP A 90 1.92 -11.43 -25.70
N GLY A 91 3.13 -11.63 -26.19
CA GLY A 91 3.45 -12.13 -27.51
C GLY A 91 3.15 -13.61 -27.70
N SER A 92 1.94 -13.90 -28.16
CA SER A 92 1.58 -14.92 -29.19
C SER A 92 2.18 -16.35 -29.10
N GLY A 93 2.62 -16.78 -27.92
CA GLY A 93 3.01 -18.16 -27.64
C GLY A 93 1.82 -19.01 -27.20
N GLU A 94 1.86 -20.32 -27.44
CA GLU A 94 0.95 -21.25 -26.75
C GLU A 94 1.43 -21.42 -25.30
N GLY A 95 0.69 -20.87 -24.35
CA GLY A 95 0.96 -20.97 -22.91
C GLY A 95 0.92 -19.61 -22.21
N ALA A 96 0.85 -19.62 -20.88
CA ALA A 96 1.01 -18.42 -20.08
C ALA A 96 2.44 -17.85 -20.26
N PRO A 97 2.60 -16.52 -20.33
CA PRO A 97 3.92 -15.91 -20.43
C PRO A 97 4.77 -16.22 -19.20
N THR A 98 6.09 -16.15 -19.35
CA THR A 98 7.06 -16.46 -18.28
C THR A 98 8.04 -15.30 -18.12
N LEU A 99 8.29 -14.87 -16.89
CA LEU A 99 9.38 -13.95 -16.54
C LEU A 99 10.64 -14.73 -16.22
N THR A 100 11.75 -14.35 -16.85
CA THR A 100 13.05 -14.96 -16.51
C THR A 100 13.50 -14.52 -15.13
N ALA A 101 14.38 -15.30 -14.50
CA ALA A 101 14.97 -14.94 -13.21
C ALA A 101 15.67 -13.57 -13.23
N ASP A 102 16.36 -13.25 -14.33
CA ASP A 102 17.03 -11.96 -14.52
C ASP A 102 16.02 -10.80 -14.63
N ASP A 103 14.92 -11.00 -15.36
CA ASP A 103 13.86 -9.97 -15.48
C ASP A 103 13.18 -9.75 -14.13
N LEU A 104 12.85 -10.83 -13.41
CA LEU A 104 12.21 -10.78 -12.10
C LEU A 104 13.08 -10.09 -11.05
N ALA A 105 14.38 -10.38 -11.05
CA ALA A 105 15.37 -9.70 -10.22
C ALA A 105 15.43 -8.20 -10.56
N GLY A 106 15.39 -7.85 -11.85
CA GLY A 106 15.31 -6.47 -12.29
C GLY A 106 14.07 -5.73 -11.76
N LEU A 107 12.90 -6.39 -11.79
CA LEU A 107 11.65 -5.82 -11.26
C LEU A 107 11.69 -5.60 -9.74
N LEU A 108 12.37 -6.46 -8.99
CA LEU A 108 12.56 -6.29 -7.54
C LEU A 108 13.56 -5.17 -7.21
N ALA A 109 14.68 -5.13 -7.94
CA ALA A 109 15.77 -4.17 -7.67
C ALA A 109 15.48 -2.75 -8.17
N GLU A 110 14.67 -2.58 -9.23
CA GLU A 110 14.37 -1.26 -9.80
C GLU A 110 13.76 -0.28 -8.79
N PRO A 111 12.71 -0.64 -8.02
CA PRO A 111 12.14 0.28 -7.04
C PRO A 111 13.08 0.49 -5.84
N LEU A 112 13.67 -0.57 -5.28
CA LEU A 112 14.45 -0.49 -4.04
C LEU A 112 15.87 0.09 -4.24
N GLY A 113 16.42 -0.04 -5.45
CA GLY A 113 17.83 0.20 -5.71
C GLY A 113 18.72 -0.91 -5.15
N GLY A 114 19.85 -1.19 -5.81
CA GLY A 114 20.76 -2.27 -5.41
C GLY A 114 20.78 -3.42 -6.42
N GLU A 115 21.16 -4.61 -5.94
CA GLU A 115 21.20 -5.85 -6.74
C GLU A 115 20.18 -6.83 -6.14
N ALA A 116 19.49 -7.58 -7.00
CA ALA A 116 18.64 -8.69 -6.60
C ALA A 116 18.95 -9.90 -7.46
N GLU A 117 18.62 -11.08 -6.96
CA GLU A 117 18.82 -12.36 -7.65
C GLU A 117 17.58 -13.23 -7.44
N CYS A 118 17.06 -13.83 -8.50
CA CYS A 118 15.97 -14.80 -8.41
C CYS A 118 16.48 -16.20 -8.81
N THR A 119 15.98 -17.22 -8.12
CA THR A 119 16.42 -18.62 -8.33
C THR A 119 15.74 -19.24 -9.53
N ASP A 120 14.45 -18.96 -9.70
CA ASP A 120 13.57 -19.59 -10.67
C ASP A 120 12.90 -18.55 -11.58
N GLU A 121 12.46 -19.00 -12.74
CA GLU A 121 11.54 -18.24 -13.60
C GLU A 121 10.13 -18.26 -13.01
N LEU A 122 9.36 -17.19 -13.24
CA LEU A 122 7.97 -17.10 -12.83
C LEU A 122 7.05 -17.32 -14.02
N VAL A 123 6.25 -18.38 -13.97
CA VAL A 123 5.10 -18.55 -14.89
C VAL A 123 4.00 -17.59 -14.45
N LEU A 124 3.51 -16.75 -15.38
CA LEU A 124 2.48 -15.74 -15.10
C LEU A 124 1.07 -16.35 -15.11
N GLU A 125 0.90 -17.39 -14.30
CA GLU A 125 -0.39 -17.96 -13.91
C GLU A 125 -0.67 -17.57 -12.46
N LEU A 126 -1.90 -17.15 -12.16
CA LEU A 126 -2.27 -16.62 -10.84
C LEU A 126 -1.91 -17.61 -9.71
N GLY A 127 -1.28 -17.08 -8.66
CA GLY A 127 -0.83 -17.85 -7.50
C GLY A 127 0.46 -18.64 -7.70
N GLN A 128 1.04 -18.68 -8.91
CA GLN A 128 2.41 -19.18 -9.06
C GLN A 128 3.40 -18.23 -8.41
N SER A 129 4.50 -18.77 -7.90
CA SER A 129 5.54 -18.00 -7.25
C SER A 129 6.95 -18.42 -7.63
N ALA A 130 7.88 -17.49 -7.47
CA ALA A 130 9.32 -17.71 -7.60
C ALA A 130 10.07 -17.02 -6.45
N GLN A 131 11.23 -17.57 -6.10
CA GLN A 131 12.04 -17.07 -4.99
C GLN A 131 13.12 -16.11 -5.46
N CYS A 132 13.24 -15.01 -4.74
CA CYS A 132 14.25 -13.98 -4.95
C CYS A 132 14.93 -13.59 -3.64
N THR A 133 16.10 -12.99 -3.76
CA THR A 133 16.84 -12.34 -2.69
C THR A 133 17.21 -10.94 -3.17
N GLY A 134 17.06 -9.94 -2.32
CA GLY A 134 17.36 -8.56 -2.69
C GLY A 134 17.16 -7.60 -1.52
N PRO A 135 17.24 -6.29 -1.78
CA PRO A 135 17.23 -5.27 -0.74
C PRO A 135 15.95 -5.34 0.11
N ALA A 136 16.04 -5.02 1.39
CA ALA A 136 14.86 -4.97 2.27
C ALA A 136 14.07 -3.66 2.12
N SER A 137 14.76 -2.57 1.80
CA SER A 137 14.22 -1.21 1.73
C SER A 137 14.96 -0.34 0.71
N LEU A 138 14.40 0.83 0.43
CA LEU A 138 15.03 1.89 -0.37
C LEU A 138 16.32 2.45 0.25
N GLU A 139 16.50 2.29 1.56
CA GLU A 139 17.54 2.99 2.32
C GLU A 139 18.92 2.31 2.15
N GLY A 140 18.99 1.11 1.55
CA GLY A 140 20.22 0.53 0.97
C GLY A 140 21.35 0.19 1.95
N ASP A 141 21.13 0.41 3.25
CA ASP A 141 22.04 0.04 4.33
C ASP A 141 21.66 -1.30 4.98
N ASP A 142 20.48 -1.85 4.66
CA ASP A 142 19.98 -3.13 5.16
C ASP A 142 20.62 -4.32 4.44
N GLU A 143 20.68 -5.46 5.14
CA GLU A 143 21.07 -6.73 4.52
C GLU A 143 19.99 -7.20 3.54
N ASP A 144 20.41 -7.92 2.49
CA ASP A 144 19.46 -8.54 1.57
C ASP A 144 18.55 -9.53 2.32
N GLN A 145 17.29 -9.55 1.95
CA GLN A 145 16.28 -10.44 2.49
C GLN A 145 15.68 -11.34 1.41
N ASP A 146 15.01 -12.40 1.86
CA ASP A 146 14.23 -13.25 0.98
C ASP A 146 12.94 -12.54 0.55
N TRP A 147 12.58 -12.74 -0.71
CA TRP A 147 11.35 -12.26 -1.32
C TRP A 147 10.65 -13.39 -2.07
N ALA A 148 9.34 -13.50 -1.89
CA ALA A 148 8.48 -14.34 -2.70
C ALA A 148 7.77 -13.48 -3.74
N ALA A 149 8.07 -13.72 -5.02
CA ALA A 149 7.41 -13.08 -6.14
C ALA A 149 6.19 -13.91 -6.55
N THR A 150 4.98 -13.38 -6.38
CA THR A 150 3.73 -14.09 -6.67
C THR A 150 2.98 -13.44 -7.83
N ALA A 151 2.57 -14.23 -8.82
CA ALA A 151 1.72 -13.76 -9.90
C ALA A 151 0.30 -13.48 -9.39
N VAL A 152 -0.16 -12.25 -9.56
CA VAL A 152 -1.46 -11.75 -9.06
C VAL A 152 -2.20 -11.05 -10.20
N ALA A 153 -3.51 -10.88 -10.04
CA ALA A 153 -4.32 -10.16 -11.03
C ALA A 153 -4.47 -8.70 -10.58
N VAL A 154 -4.45 -7.77 -11.53
CA VAL A 154 -4.86 -6.38 -11.33
C VAL A 154 -5.89 -6.00 -12.40
N PRO A 155 -6.74 -4.99 -12.16
CA PRO A 155 -7.71 -4.55 -13.15
C PRO A 155 -7.05 -4.26 -14.51
N SER A 156 -7.71 -4.69 -15.59
CA SER A 156 -7.29 -4.37 -16.96
C SER A 156 -7.75 -2.96 -17.32
N GLU A 157 -6.91 -2.21 -18.02
CA GLU A 157 -7.27 -0.88 -18.53
C GLU A 157 -8.25 -0.95 -19.73
N ASP A 158 -8.38 -2.13 -20.34
CA ASP A 158 -9.17 -2.35 -21.56
C ASP A 158 -10.55 -3.02 -21.27
N ALA A 159 -10.86 -3.31 -20.02
CA ALA A 159 -12.10 -3.98 -19.61
C ALA A 159 -12.69 -3.29 -18.37
N ALA A 160 -14.02 -3.35 -18.22
CA ALA A 160 -14.64 -2.86 -17.00
C ALA A 160 -14.20 -3.70 -15.80
N LEU A 161 -14.23 -3.09 -14.62
CA LEU A 161 -13.91 -3.77 -13.37
C LEU A 161 -14.68 -5.10 -13.22
N GLY A 162 -13.95 -6.17 -12.93
CA GLY A 162 -14.51 -7.53 -12.78
C GLY A 162 -14.76 -8.29 -14.10
N GLU A 163 -14.61 -7.67 -15.27
CA GLU A 163 -14.77 -8.34 -16.57
C GLU A 163 -13.45 -8.87 -17.16
N GLY A 164 -12.31 -8.35 -16.68
CA GLY A 164 -10.99 -8.75 -17.14
C GLY A 164 -9.89 -8.33 -16.17
N TYR A 165 -8.71 -8.92 -16.35
CA TYR A 165 -7.53 -8.59 -15.56
C TYR A 165 -6.28 -8.64 -16.44
N ARG A 166 -5.22 -7.99 -15.96
CA ARG A 166 -3.84 -8.20 -16.43
C ARG A 166 -3.03 -8.80 -15.28
N VAL A 167 -2.00 -9.58 -15.62
CA VAL A 167 -1.14 -10.18 -14.59
C VAL A 167 -0.12 -9.15 -14.13
N ALA A 168 0.08 -9.08 -12.82
CA ALA A 168 1.10 -8.31 -12.13
C ALA A 168 1.90 -9.24 -11.20
N VAL A 169 2.95 -8.71 -10.59
CA VAL A 169 3.75 -9.45 -9.60
C VAL A 169 3.67 -8.73 -8.26
N LEU A 170 3.25 -9.47 -7.22
CA LEU A 170 3.33 -9.04 -5.83
C LEU A 170 4.56 -9.69 -5.20
N PHE A 171 5.57 -8.89 -4.86
CA PHE A 171 6.67 -9.32 -4.01
C PHE A 171 6.24 -9.17 -2.55
N SER A 172 6.48 -10.22 -1.75
CA SER A 172 6.27 -10.21 -0.32
C SER A 172 7.52 -10.69 0.39
N ALA A 173 7.93 -10.01 1.46
CA ALA A 173 9.10 -10.40 2.23
C ALA A 173 8.90 -11.81 2.82
N GLY A 174 9.94 -12.64 2.70
CA GLY A 174 9.94 -14.04 3.12
C GLY A 174 9.96 -15.03 1.96
N THR A 175 9.56 -16.27 2.26
CA THR A 175 9.73 -17.41 1.33
C THR A 175 8.46 -17.85 0.61
N ALA A 176 7.33 -17.24 0.95
CA ALA A 176 6.05 -17.41 0.28
C ALA A 176 5.14 -16.24 0.66
N LEU A 177 4.09 -16.01 -0.13
CA LEU A 177 2.99 -15.15 0.31
C LEU A 177 2.40 -15.73 1.61
N PRO A 178 2.24 -14.92 2.68
CA PRO A 178 1.68 -15.42 3.94
C PRO A 178 0.32 -16.09 3.74
N GLU A 179 0.08 -17.22 4.42
CA GLU A 179 -1.14 -18.03 4.23
C GLU A 179 -2.42 -17.21 4.47
N GLY A 180 -2.36 -16.29 5.45
CA GLY A 180 -3.45 -15.37 5.78
C GLY A 180 -3.79 -14.35 4.70
N ALA A 181 -2.99 -14.23 3.64
CA ALA A 181 -3.21 -13.33 2.52
C ALA A 181 -3.31 -14.05 1.16
N SER A 182 -3.42 -15.39 1.18
CA SER A 182 -3.53 -16.21 -0.04
C SER A 182 -4.74 -15.86 -0.93
N ASP A 183 -5.79 -15.25 -0.36
CA ASP A 183 -6.95 -14.75 -1.11
C ASP A 183 -6.58 -13.71 -2.17
N LEU A 184 -5.50 -12.95 -1.96
CA LEU A 184 -5.04 -11.91 -2.89
C LEU A 184 -4.51 -12.45 -4.22
N ALA A 185 -4.08 -13.72 -4.24
CA ALA A 185 -3.55 -14.37 -5.44
C ALA A 185 -4.57 -15.29 -6.12
N ARG A 186 -5.81 -15.34 -5.61
CA ARG A 186 -6.85 -16.22 -6.12
C ARG A 186 -7.47 -15.71 -7.41
N GLU A 187 -7.91 -16.64 -8.26
CA GLU A 187 -8.74 -16.32 -9.42
C GLU A 187 -9.99 -15.50 -9.03
N GLY A 188 -10.26 -14.46 -9.81
CA GLY A 188 -11.39 -13.55 -9.58
C GLY A 188 -11.07 -12.36 -8.66
N VAL A 189 -9.91 -12.34 -8.00
CA VAL A 189 -9.49 -11.22 -7.15
C VAL A 189 -8.49 -10.34 -7.88
N THR A 190 -8.83 -9.06 -8.11
CA THR A 190 -7.92 -8.08 -8.72
C THR A 190 -7.42 -7.08 -7.69
N LEU A 191 -6.12 -6.78 -7.69
CA LEU A 191 -5.49 -5.94 -6.69
C LEU A 191 -5.44 -4.46 -7.09
N THR A 192 -5.66 -3.60 -6.11
CA THR A 192 -5.27 -2.19 -6.09
C THR A 192 -4.66 -1.87 -4.72
N GLY A 193 -4.04 -0.71 -4.59
CA GLY A 193 -3.42 -0.31 -3.34
C GLY A 193 -2.92 1.11 -3.39
N VAL A 194 -2.74 1.73 -2.24
CA VAL A 194 -2.19 3.09 -2.15
C VAL A 194 -1.34 3.21 -0.89
N GLY A 195 -0.20 3.89 -1.00
CA GLY A 195 0.54 4.37 0.15
C GLY A 195 -0.15 5.60 0.75
N VAL A 196 -0.36 5.62 2.06
CA VAL A 196 -1.10 6.69 2.75
C VAL A 196 -0.14 7.64 3.47
N GLY A 197 0.86 7.10 4.17
CA GLY A 197 1.88 7.89 4.84
C GLY A 197 2.72 7.08 5.82
N SER A 198 3.94 7.54 6.11
CA SER A 198 4.91 6.87 6.98
C SER A 198 4.43 6.46 8.38
N MET A 199 3.46 7.17 8.95
CA MET A 199 2.87 6.84 10.26
C MET A 199 1.66 5.90 10.19
N PHE A 200 1.21 5.56 8.98
CA PHE A 200 0.04 4.73 8.78
C PHE A 200 0.32 3.28 9.23
N GLY A 201 -0.65 2.69 9.93
CA GLY A 201 -0.54 1.35 10.48
C GLY A 201 0.47 1.21 11.63
N VAL A 202 1.05 2.31 12.18
CA VAL A 202 1.87 2.27 13.41
C VAL A 202 1.10 1.62 14.55
N GLU A 203 -0.17 1.98 14.68
CA GLU A 203 -1.14 1.32 15.54
C GLU A 203 -2.11 0.50 14.67
N PRO A 204 -2.67 -0.61 15.20
CA PRO A 204 -3.74 -1.33 14.51
C PRO A 204 -4.94 -0.44 14.23
N LEU A 205 -5.56 -0.63 13.07
CA LEU A 205 -6.78 0.10 12.69
C LEU A 205 -8.00 -0.62 13.22
N SER A 206 -8.98 0.13 13.72
CA SER A 206 -10.33 -0.40 13.95
C SER A 206 -11.04 -0.70 12.62
N ALA A 207 -12.17 -1.41 12.68
CA ALA A 207 -12.96 -1.75 11.49
C ALA A 207 -13.48 -0.50 10.75
N GLU A 208 -13.85 0.55 11.50
CA GLU A 208 -14.33 1.83 10.93
C GLU A 208 -13.18 2.58 10.24
N GLU A 209 -12.01 2.67 10.87
CA GLU A 209 -10.82 3.31 10.28
C GLU A 209 -10.32 2.55 9.05
N LEU A 210 -10.37 1.21 9.08
CA LEU A 210 -10.03 0.38 7.94
C LEU A 210 -11.00 0.59 6.77
N ALA A 211 -12.30 0.72 7.05
CA ALA A 211 -13.30 1.00 6.04
C ALA A 211 -13.06 2.37 5.37
N ASP A 212 -12.79 3.41 6.15
CA ASP A 212 -12.47 4.74 5.63
C ASP A 212 -11.19 4.73 4.77
N ALA A 213 -10.12 4.07 5.23
CA ALA A 213 -8.87 3.94 4.49
C ALA A 213 -9.06 3.13 3.19
N THR A 214 -9.89 2.09 3.23
CA THR A 214 -10.22 1.28 2.05
C THR A 214 -11.02 2.09 1.04
N LEU A 215 -12.02 2.85 1.47
CA LEU A 215 -12.77 3.75 0.59
C LEU A 215 -11.88 4.82 -0.04
N GLN A 216 -10.97 5.41 0.75
CA GLN A 216 -9.98 6.34 0.24
C GLN A 216 -9.09 5.70 -0.83
N THR A 217 -8.73 4.43 -0.65
CA THR A 217 -7.92 3.67 -1.63
C THR A 217 -8.69 3.45 -2.93
N LEU A 218 -9.95 3.01 -2.84
CA LEU A 218 -10.81 2.77 -4.01
C LEU A 218 -11.11 4.05 -4.80
N THR A 219 -11.14 5.20 -4.12
CA THR A 219 -11.42 6.52 -4.73
C THR A 219 -10.16 7.31 -5.08
N SER A 220 -8.96 6.75 -4.85
CA SER A 220 -7.70 7.43 -5.10
C SER A 220 -7.25 7.31 -6.56
N GLU A 221 -6.98 8.44 -7.18
CA GLU A 221 -6.28 8.55 -8.47
C GLU A 221 -4.76 8.27 -8.37
N ASN A 222 -4.22 8.17 -7.14
CA ASN A 222 -2.81 7.85 -6.88
C ASN A 222 -2.59 6.38 -6.50
N ALA A 223 -3.61 5.52 -6.61
CA ALA A 223 -3.44 4.10 -6.37
C ALA A 223 -2.50 3.46 -7.40
N TYR A 224 -1.82 2.37 -7.03
CA TYR A 224 -0.99 1.57 -7.93
C TYR A 224 -1.74 1.15 -9.20
N VAL A 225 -3.04 0.84 -9.05
CA VAL A 225 -3.98 0.64 -10.16
C VAL A 225 -5.27 1.39 -9.84
N PRO A 226 -5.49 2.59 -10.39
CA PRO A 226 -6.68 3.39 -10.09
C PRO A 226 -7.96 2.67 -10.51
N VAL A 227 -8.95 2.64 -9.61
CA VAL A 227 -10.29 2.07 -9.84
C VAL A 227 -11.42 3.05 -9.52
N ALA A 228 -11.08 4.31 -9.26
CA ALA A 228 -12.02 5.34 -8.83
C ALA A 228 -13.05 5.70 -9.93
N GLU A 229 -12.64 5.64 -11.19
CA GLU A 229 -13.50 5.94 -12.33
C GLU A 229 -14.27 4.72 -12.84
N GLU A 230 -13.89 3.52 -12.38
CA GLU A 230 -14.47 2.25 -12.81
C GLU A 230 -15.79 1.93 -12.10
N ALA A 231 -15.98 2.49 -10.90
CA ALA A 231 -17.21 2.37 -10.13
C ALA A 231 -17.40 3.60 -9.22
N ASP A 232 -18.65 4.02 -9.02
CA ASP A 232 -18.98 5.15 -8.16
C ASP A 232 -19.00 4.72 -6.68
N TRP A 233 -17.83 4.41 -6.13
CA TRP A 233 -17.65 3.92 -4.75
C TRP A 233 -18.19 4.93 -3.74
N SER A 234 -19.11 4.48 -2.88
CA SER A 234 -19.80 5.37 -1.94
C SER A 234 -19.56 5.04 -0.47
N GLU A 235 -19.40 3.76 -0.15
CA GLU A 235 -19.28 3.29 1.24
C GLU A 235 -18.47 1.99 1.29
N VAL A 236 -17.73 1.78 2.39
CA VAL A 236 -17.11 0.50 2.73
C VAL A 236 -17.52 0.12 4.15
N THR A 237 -17.67 -1.17 4.41
CA THR A 237 -17.82 -1.71 5.77
C THR A 237 -16.90 -2.92 5.91
N CYS A 238 -16.13 -2.98 6.98
CA CYS A 238 -15.22 -4.08 7.27
C CYS A 238 -15.74 -4.92 8.45
N GLU A 239 -15.48 -6.23 8.40
CA GLU A 239 -15.90 -7.17 9.44
C GLU A 239 -15.11 -6.97 10.74
N ASP A 240 -13.81 -6.69 10.62
CA ASP A 240 -12.86 -6.53 11.71
C ASP A 240 -11.86 -5.38 11.43
N GLY A 241 -11.02 -5.07 12.42
CA GLY A 241 -9.88 -4.17 12.26
C GLY A 241 -8.66 -4.85 11.62
N LEU A 242 -7.63 -4.06 11.30
CA LEU A 242 -6.40 -4.52 10.66
C LEU A 242 -5.18 -4.27 11.54
N ASP A 243 -4.41 -5.33 11.81
CA ASP A 243 -3.09 -5.25 12.44
C ASP A 243 -2.00 -5.37 11.37
N PHE A 244 -1.02 -4.46 11.39
CA PHE A 244 0.06 -4.43 10.42
C PHE A 244 1.22 -5.36 10.75
N THR A 245 1.23 -5.93 11.96
CA THR A 245 2.21 -6.95 12.38
C THR A 245 1.88 -8.34 11.86
N ASP A 246 0.63 -8.58 11.46
CA ASP A 246 0.15 -9.85 10.89
C ASP A 246 -0.33 -9.62 9.46
N PHE A 247 0.38 -10.18 8.48
CA PHE A 247 0.03 -10.03 7.08
C PHE A 247 -1.11 -10.97 6.69
N ARG A 248 -2.33 -10.51 6.98
CA ARG A 248 -3.58 -11.23 6.69
C ARG A 248 -4.65 -10.33 6.08
N THR A 249 -5.57 -10.94 5.35
CA THR A 249 -6.73 -10.24 4.81
C THR A 249 -7.85 -10.11 5.85
N VAL A 250 -8.58 -9.00 5.74
CA VAL A 250 -9.85 -8.74 6.40
C VAL A 250 -10.92 -8.59 5.34
N GLY A 251 -12.07 -9.23 5.55
CA GLY A 251 -13.23 -9.10 4.68
C GLY A 251 -13.87 -7.73 4.83
N CYS A 252 -14.05 -7.03 3.72
CA CYS A 252 -14.84 -5.80 3.66
C CYS A 252 -15.84 -5.87 2.50
N THR A 253 -16.90 -5.07 2.59
CA THR A 253 -17.87 -4.89 1.51
C THR A 253 -17.85 -3.44 1.08
N ALA A 254 -17.64 -3.19 -0.22
CA ALA A 254 -17.88 -1.88 -0.82
C ALA A 254 -19.28 -1.79 -1.41
N ALA A 255 -19.90 -0.62 -1.32
CA ALA A 255 -21.10 -0.26 -2.05
C ALA A 255 -20.81 0.88 -3.04
N THR A 256 -21.48 0.85 -4.18
CA THR A 256 -21.50 1.95 -5.15
C THR A 256 -22.79 2.78 -5.01
N ALA A 257 -22.76 4.03 -5.49
CA ALA A 257 -23.92 4.92 -5.47
C ALA A 257 -25.14 4.35 -6.23
N ASP A 258 -24.89 3.52 -7.24
CA ASP A 258 -25.91 2.80 -8.00
C ASP A 258 -26.48 1.56 -7.29
N GLY A 259 -25.95 1.24 -6.10
CA GLY A 259 -26.42 0.15 -5.23
C GLY A 259 -25.77 -1.21 -5.51
N ALA A 260 -24.69 -1.28 -6.30
CA ALA A 260 -23.93 -2.50 -6.47
C ALA A 260 -23.04 -2.73 -5.24
N THR A 261 -22.88 -3.99 -4.83
CA THR A 261 -22.03 -4.36 -3.69
C THR A 261 -20.90 -5.27 -4.14
N TRP A 262 -19.70 -5.05 -3.62
CA TRP A 262 -18.48 -5.76 -3.99
C TRP A 262 -17.81 -6.36 -2.76
N GLN A 263 -17.34 -7.60 -2.88
CA GLN A 263 -16.52 -8.22 -1.84
C GLN A 263 -15.07 -7.77 -1.99
N LEU A 264 -14.48 -7.36 -0.87
CA LEU A 264 -13.09 -6.94 -0.76
C LEU A 264 -12.33 -7.83 0.22
N HIS A 265 -11.03 -7.97 -0.04
CA HIS A 265 -10.03 -8.56 0.85
C HIS A 265 -8.95 -7.52 1.11
N VAL A 266 -8.92 -6.96 2.31
CA VAL A 266 -8.02 -5.84 2.65
C VAL A 266 -6.86 -6.37 3.49
N ALA A 267 -5.63 -6.15 3.04
CA ALA A 267 -4.40 -6.55 3.73
C ALA A 267 -3.51 -5.34 4.04
N PRO A 268 -2.52 -5.49 4.95
CA PRO A 268 -1.55 -4.45 5.21
C PRO A 268 -0.77 -4.07 3.94
N GLY A 269 -0.70 -2.78 3.62
CA GLY A 269 0.09 -2.26 2.51
C GLY A 269 1.43 -1.71 3.00
N THR A 270 2.30 -2.53 3.58
CA THR A 270 3.62 -2.09 4.03
C THR A 270 4.57 -2.01 2.83
N TYR A 271 4.32 -1.06 1.93
CA TYR A 271 5.07 -0.90 0.68
C TYR A 271 6.55 -0.60 0.99
N ALA A 272 7.47 -1.42 0.48
CA ALA A 272 8.91 -1.17 0.66
C ALA A 272 9.42 -0.04 -0.25
N ASP A 273 8.69 0.22 -1.33
CA ASP A 273 8.97 1.22 -2.37
C ASP A 273 8.17 2.53 -2.18
N ASN A 274 7.31 2.60 -1.16
CA ASN A 274 6.42 3.73 -0.92
C ASN A 274 6.10 3.89 0.58
N ASP A 275 5.22 4.82 0.91
CA ASP A 275 4.66 4.94 2.25
C ASP A 275 3.73 3.76 2.58
N PRO A 276 3.64 3.34 3.85
CA PRO A 276 2.64 2.39 4.31
C PRO A 276 1.20 2.83 3.99
N GLY A 277 0.34 1.86 3.72
CA GLY A 277 -1.05 2.06 3.35
C GLY A 277 -1.84 0.75 3.40
N VAL A 278 -2.76 0.55 2.45
CA VAL A 278 -3.53 -0.70 2.34
C VAL A 278 -3.40 -1.30 0.95
N LEU A 279 -3.50 -2.63 0.89
CA LEU A 279 -3.63 -3.41 -0.33
C LEU A 279 -5.03 -4.01 -0.36
N VAL A 280 -5.74 -3.85 -1.46
CA VAL A 280 -7.16 -4.23 -1.59
C VAL A 280 -7.33 -5.20 -2.75
N GLY A 281 -7.77 -6.41 -2.47
CA GLY A 281 -8.25 -7.36 -3.46
C GLY A 281 -9.75 -7.21 -3.69
N ILE A 282 -10.17 -7.06 -4.95
CA ILE A 282 -11.57 -6.87 -5.37
C ILE A 282 -12.03 -8.16 -6.06
N GLU A 283 -12.98 -8.88 -5.47
CA GLU A 283 -13.38 -10.23 -5.94
C GLU A 283 -14.55 -10.24 -6.95
N GLY A 284 -15.38 -9.19 -6.97
CA GLY A 284 -16.57 -9.14 -7.81
C GLY A 284 -17.83 -8.72 -7.05
N THR A 285 -18.93 -8.62 -7.78
CA THR A 285 -20.21 -8.19 -7.21
C THR A 285 -20.91 -9.31 -6.43
N VAL A 286 -21.44 -8.96 -5.26
CA VAL A 286 -22.25 -9.85 -4.43
C VAL A 286 -23.72 -9.59 -4.74
N GLY A 287 -24.35 -10.44 -5.56
CA GLY A 287 -25.82 -10.48 -5.70
C GLY A 287 -26.42 -9.98 -7.03
N GLY A 288 -25.93 -10.49 -8.17
CA GLY A 288 -26.62 -10.41 -9.47
C GLY A 288 -27.75 -11.42 -9.65
#